data_AF-A0A7C4CNR4-F1
#
_entry.id   AF-A0A7C4CNR4-F1
#
_cell.length_a   1.000
_cell.length_b   1.000
_cell.length_c   1.000
_cell.angle_alpha   90.00
_cell.angle_beta   90.00
_cell.angle_gamma   90.00
#
_symmetry.space_group_name_H-M   'P 1'
#
loop_
_entity.id
_entity.type
_entity.pdbx_description
1 polymer ?
#
loop_
_entity_poly.entity_id
_entity_poly.type
_entity_poly.pdbx_seq_one_letter_code
_entity_poly.pdbx_strand_id
1 'polypeptide(L)'
;MNDHFWVVVLRIEFGKVDTTWEKYGLVEARINYNDKPSPYKAIIKDGKLVAILGKDYVLVPNEEIVSLSREVAEEVGAKPFRVRYARSNCIYNKAETKVYANYIMPRPFDIEGRDKVNIGFSFHNSIDGSSAFSVVGFSFRRACESGVVYGYDELTRFMYKHT
;
A
#
# COMPACT_ATOMS: atom_id res chain seq x y z
N MET A 1 -17.58 39.45 -40.82
CA MET A 1 -17.25 38.09 -40.36
C MET A 1 -16.41 38.25 -39.11
N ASN A 2 -17.04 38.20 -37.93
CA ASN A 2 -16.32 38.19 -36.66
C ASN A 2 -16.30 36.75 -36.19
N ASP A 3 -15.19 36.07 -36.43
CA ASP A 3 -14.93 34.74 -35.89
C ASP A 3 -14.70 34.90 -34.38
N HIS A 4 -15.74 34.63 -33.61
CA HIS A 4 -15.66 34.44 -32.18
C HIS A 4 -14.93 33.13 -31.90
N PHE A 5 -13.60 33.19 -31.81
CA PHE A 5 -12.79 32.11 -31.25
C PHE A 5 -13.07 32.03 -29.74
N TRP A 6 -13.94 31.11 -29.34
CA TRP A 6 -14.06 30.74 -27.94
C TRP A 6 -12.82 29.95 -27.53
N VAL A 7 -11.91 30.61 -26.79
CA VAL A 7 -10.84 29.90 -26.09
C VAL A 7 -11.49 29.12 -24.95
N VAL A 8 -11.55 27.80 -25.08
CA VAL A 8 -11.96 26.93 -23.97
C VAL A 8 -10.83 26.91 -22.96
N VAL A 9 -11.00 27.65 -21.86
CA VAL A 9 -10.08 27.59 -20.73
C VAL A 9 -10.47 26.40 -19.86
N LEU A 10 -9.56 25.43 -19.73
CA LEU A 10 -9.72 24.31 -18.82
C LEU A 10 -9.23 24.72 -17.42
N ARG A 11 -10.08 24.59 -16.41
CA ARG A 11 -9.76 24.94 -15.01
C ARG A 11 -9.85 23.70 -14.12
N ILE A 12 -8.76 23.39 -13.43
CA ILE A 12 -8.69 22.32 -12.42
C ILE A 12 -8.35 22.97 -11.09
N GLU A 13 -9.15 22.69 -10.06
CA GLU A 13 -8.95 23.25 -8.72
C GLU A 13 -9.16 22.20 -7.64
N PHE A 14 -8.59 22.47 -6.46
CA PHE A 14 -8.89 21.70 -5.26
C PHE A 14 -10.11 22.28 -4.55
N GLY A 15 -11.11 21.45 -4.32
CA GLY A 15 -12.27 21.74 -3.51
C GLY A 15 -12.01 21.44 -2.03
N LYS A 16 -13.02 20.86 -1.35
CA LYS A 16 -12.92 20.50 0.08
C LYS A 16 -11.69 19.60 0.32
N VAL A 17 -10.90 19.99 1.31
CA VAL A 17 -9.75 19.23 1.81
C VAL A 17 -10.19 18.40 3.02
N ASP A 18 -9.77 17.14 3.05
CA ASP A 18 -9.85 16.24 4.20
C ASP A 18 -8.47 16.13 4.84
N THR A 19 -8.41 16.40 6.15
CA THR A 19 -7.18 16.43 6.95
C THR A 19 -7.15 15.30 8.00
N THR A 20 -7.99 14.27 7.85
CA THR A 20 -8.07 13.12 8.79
C THR A 20 -6.70 12.52 9.10
N TRP A 21 -5.80 12.49 8.12
CA TRP A 21 -4.46 11.90 8.22
C TRP A 21 -3.31 12.93 8.22
N GLU A 22 -3.59 14.19 8.57
CA GLU A 22 -2.59 15.26 8.55
C GLU A 22 -1.39 14.98 9.46
N LYS A 23 -1.59 14.24 10.57
CA LYS A 23 -0.50 13.79 11.46
C LYS A 23 0.56 12.91 10.76
N TYR A 24 0.22 12.32 9.61
CA TYR A 24 1.13 11.56 8.74
C TYR A 24 1.58 12.34 7.50
N GLY A 25 1.35 13.65 7.48
CA GLY A 25 1.60 14.51 6.32
C GLY A 25 0.63 14.27 5.16
N LEU A 26 -0.47 13.55 5.38
CA LEU A 26 -1.42 13.14 4.35
C LEU A 26 -2.67 14.01 4.36
N VAL A 27 -3.03 14.55 3.20
CA VAL A 27 -4.31 15.24 2.98
C VAL A 27 -4.96 14.76 1.69
N GLU A 28 -6.29 14.81 1.66
CA GLU A 28 -7.08 14.46 0.48
C GLU A 28 -7.82 15.69 -0.02
N ALA A 29 -7.63 16.06 -1.29
CA ALA A 29 -8.25 17.25 -1.86
C ALA A 29 -9.18 16.86 -3.00
N ARG A 30 -10.48 17.15 -2.87
CA ARG A 30 -11.44 16.87 -3.95
C ARG A 30 -11.08 17.66 -5.20
N ILE A 31 -11.13 17.07 -6.38
CA ILE A 31 -10.79 17.77 -7.62
C ILE A 31 -12.07 18.35 -8.23
N ASN A 32 -12.05 19.63 -8.55
CA ASN A 32 -13.08 20.31 -9.33
C ASN A 32 -12.57 20.51 -10.77
N TYR A 33 -13.45 20.30 -11.75
CA TYR A 33 -13.19 20.56 -13.16
C TYR A 33 -14.24 21.52 -13.69
N ASN A 34 -13.80 22.70 -14.16
CA ASN A 34 -14.68 23.80 -14.58
C ASN A 34 -15.76 24.09 -13.52
N ASP A 35 -15.33 24.32 -12.29
CA ASP A 35 -16.13 24.64 -11.11
C ASP A 35 -17.13 23.55 -10.66
N LYS A 36 -17.10 22.37 -11.29
CA LYS A 36 -17.94 21.22 -10.94
C LYS A 36 -17.12 20.15 -10.21
N PRO A 37 -17.67 19.50 -9.16
CA PRO A 37 -17.01 18.38 -8.51
C PRO A 37 -16.76 17.24 -9.51
N SER A 38 -15.52 16.78 -9.57
CA SER A 38 -15.15 15.58 -10.32
C SER A 38 -15.36 14.32 -9.46
N PRO A 39 -15.36 13.12 -10.06
CA PRO A 39 -15.35 11.86 -9.31
C PRO A 39 -13.97 11.53 -8.71
N TYR A 40 -13.02 12.47 -8.71
CA TYR A 40 -11.65 12.25 -8.29
C TYR A 40 -11.25 13.13 -7.09
N LYS A 41 -10.21 12.69 -6.40
CA LYS A 41 -9.49 13.44 -5.37
C LYS A 41 -7.98 13.26 -5.55
N ALA A 42 -7.23 14.27 -5.14
CA ALA A 42 -5.79 14.20 -5.02
C ALA A 42 -5.41 13.69 -3.63
N ILE A 43 -4.47 12.77 -3.58
CA ILE A 43 -3.75 12.38 -2.37
C ILE A 43 -2.44 13.15 -2.35
N ILE A 44 -2.21 13.92 -1.30
CA ILE A 44 -1.02 14.76 -1.14
C ILE A 44 -0.31 14.29 0.12
N LYS A 45 1.01 14.04 0.01
CA LYS A 45 1.89 13.71 1.12
C LYS A 45 2.99 14.74 1.24
N ASP A 46 3.12 15.39 2.39
CA ASP A 46 4.15 16.39 2.66
C ASP A 46 4.22 17.49 1.59
N GLY A 47 3.03 17.97 1.17
CA GLY A 47 2.88 18.98 0.12
C GLY A 47 3.13 18.49 -1.31
N LYS A 48 3.47 17.21 -1.52
CA LYS A 48 3.69 16.62 -2.84
C LYS A 48 2.49 15.81 -3.28
N LEU A 49 2.06 16.00 -4.53
CA LEU A 49 1.03 15.17 -5.14
C LEU A 49 1.54 13.73 -5.25
N VAL A 50 0.84 12.79 -4.62
CA VAL A 50 1.14 11.35 -4.65
C VAL A 50 0.36 10.66 -5.77
N ALA A 51 -0.96 10.87 -5.79
CA ALA A 51 -1.85 10.24 -6.76
C ALA A 51 -3.15 11.03 -6.94
N ILE A 52 -3.81 10.81 -8.07
CA ILE A 52 -5.21 11.20 -8.28
C ILE A 52 -6.02 9.92 -8.34
N LEU A 53 -6.96 9.77 -7.41
CA LEU A 53 -7.75 8.55 -7.23
C LEU A 53 -9.23 8.86 -7.26
N GLY A 54 -10.07 7.82 -7.35
CA GLY A 54 -11.51 7.97 -7.21
C GLY A 54 -11.85 8.58 -5.84
N LYS A 55 -12.88 9.42 -5.79
CA LYS A 55 -13.35 10.08 -4.56
C LYS A 55 -13.66 9.07 -3.43
N ASP A 56 -14.06 7.86 -3.81
CA ASP A 56 -14.49 6.78 -2.91
C ASP A 56 -13.32 5.89 -2.44
N TYR A 57 -12.10 6.13 -2.92
CA TYR A 57 -10.91 5.42 -2.45
C TYR A 57 -10.67 5.73 -0.96
N VAL A 58 -10.59 4.72 -0.10
CA VAL A 58 -10.32 4.96 1.34
C VAL A 58 -8.81 5.05 1.55
N LEU A 59 -8.33 6.23 1.93
CA LEU A 59 -6.93 6.42 2.28
C LEU A 59 -6.67 5.89 3.69
N VAL A 60 -5.68 5.01 3.82
CA VAL A 60 -5.16 4.56 5.11
C VAL A 60 -3.63 4.73 5.11
N PRO A 61 -3.05 5.45 6.09
CA PRO A 61 -1.60 5.61 6.20
C PRO A 61 -0.89 4.27 6.36
N ASN A 62 0.31 4.17 5.77
CA ASN A 62 1.13 2.95 5.88
C ASN A 62 1.54 2.68 7.33
N GLU A 63 1.73 3.74 8.12
CA GLU A 63 2.10 3.72 9.52
C GLU A 63 1.00 3.08 10.39
N GLU A 64 -0.27 3.40 10.12
CA GLU A 64 -1.43 2.81 10.81
C GLU A 64 -1.53 1.31 10.50
N ILE A 65 -1.32 0.91 9.25
CA ILE A 65 -1.31 -0.50 8.86
C ILE A 65 -0.16 -1.26 9.53
N VAL A 66 1.02 -0.65 9.64
CA VAL A 66 2.14 -1.27 10.35
C VAL A 66 1.82 -1.44 11.83
N SER A 67 1.20 -0.46 12.48
CA SER A 67 0.76 -0.58 13.88
C SER A 67 -0.25 -1.71 14.06
N LEU A 68 -1.33 -1.69 13.27
CA LEU A 68 -2.37 -2.72 13.31
C LEU A 68 -1.80 -4.12 13.06
N SER A 69 -0.89 -4.25 12.09
CA SER A 69 -0.27 -5.53 11.77
C SER A 69 0.56 -6.09 12.93
N ARG A 70 1.14 -5.22 13.76
CA ARG A 70 1.88 -5.64 14.96
C ARG A 70 0.93 -6.16 16.03
N GLU A 71 -0.17 -5.47 16.26
CA GLU A 71 -1.20 -5.90 17.23
C GLU A 71 -1.75 -7.29 16.86
N VAL A 72 -2.09 -7.49 15.58
CA VAL A 72 -2.55 -8.80 15.08
C VAL A 72 -1.45 -9.85 15.23
N ALA A 73 -0.20 -9.51 14.96
CA ALA A 73 0.92 -10.44 15.11
C ALA A 73 1.14 -10.85 16.58
N GLU A 74 1.01 -9.91 17.51
CA GLU A 74 1.11 -10.17 18.95
C GLU A 74 -0.03 -11.09 19.42
N GLU A 75 -1.26 -10.83 18.96
CA GLU A 75 -2.44 -11.64 19.30
C GLU A 75 -2.31 -13.10 18.84
N VAL A 76 -1.79 -13.32 17.63
CA VAL A 76 -1.63 -14.68 17.06
C VAL A 76 -0.27 -15.32 17.40
N GLY A 77 0.57 -14.65 18.20
CA GLY A 77 1.90 -15.13 18.57
C GLY A 77 2.88 -15.24 17.39
N ALA A 78 2.64 -14.50 16.30
CA ALA A 78 3.55 -14.42 15.17
C ALA A 78 4.74 -13.51 15.46
N LYS A 79 5.83 -13.73 14.72
CA LYS A 79 7.08 -12.97 14.86
C LYS A 79 7.35 -12.14 13.60
N PRO A 80 7.91 -10.92 13.73
CA PRO A 80 8.32 -10.13 12.59
C PRO A 80 9.28 -10.92 11.68
N PHE A 81 8.98 -10.96 10.38
CA PHE A 81 9.81 -11.65 9.39
C PHE A 81 10.67 -10.65 8.62
N ARG A 82 11.98 -10.71 8.83
CA ARG A 82 12.94 -9.79 8.23
C ARG A 82 13.58 -10.39 6.99
N VAL A 83 13.42 -9.71 5.86
CA VAL A 83 14.17 -9.99 4.63
C VAL A 83 15.33 -8.99 4.46
N ARG A 84 16.32 -9.32 3.61
CA ARG A 84 17.59 -8.59 3.44
C ARG A 84 17.45 -7.08 3.14
N TYR A 85 16.30 -6.64 2.62
CA TYR A 85 16.02 -5.25 2.26
C TYR A 85 14.85 -4.63 3.06
N ALA A 86 14.33 -5.33 4.06
CA ALA A 86 13.27 -4.81 4.90
C ALA A 86 13.83 -3.84 5.95
N ARG A 87 13.08 -2.77 6.20
CA ARG A 87 13.22 -1.95 7.40
C ARG A 87 12.46 -2.68 8.52
N SER A 88 13.19 -3.33 9.41
CA SER A 88 12.61 -4.33 10.32
C SER A 88 11.93 -5.46 9.52
N ASN A 89 10.63 -5.67 9.66
CA ASN A 89 9.82 -6.61 8.89
C ASN A 89 8.99 -5.98 7.76
N CYS A 90 9.18 -4.68 7.54
CA CYS A 90 8.42 -3.90 6.57
C CYS A 90 9.24 -3.64 5.31
N ILE A 91 8.67 -3.92 4.15
CA ILE A 91 9.24 -3.61 2.83
C ILE A 91 8.48 -2.41 2.28
N TYR A 92 9.20 -1.32 2.02
CA TYR A 92 8.65 -0.13 1.39
C TYR A 92 9.15 -0.01 -0.04
N ASN A 93 8.34 0.57 -0.93
CA ASN A 93 8.86 1.05 -2.21
C ASN A 93 9.72 2.31 -1.99
N LYS A 94 10.49 2.71 -3.01
CA LYS A 94 11.40 3.88 -2.92
C LYS A 94 10.69 5.18 -2.55
N ALA A 95 9.44 5.35 -2.97
CA ALA A 95 8.63 6.54 -2.69
C ALA A 95 7.89 6.46 -1.35
N GLU A 96 8.00 5.34 -0.62
CA GLU A 96 7.31 5.07 0.64
C GLU A 96 5.77 5.22 0.56
N THR A 97 5.23 5.02 -0.64
CA THR A 97 3.79 5.02 -0.92
C THR A 97 3.17 3.64 -0.73
N LYS A 98 3.97 2.56 -0.68
CA LYS A 98 3.52 1.20 -0.41
C LYS A 98 4.28 0.56 0.74
N VAL A 99 3.61 -0.33 1.46
CA VAL A 99 4.22 -1.14 2.52
C VAL A 99 3.74 -2.59 2.46
N TYR A 100 4.67 -3.50 2.72
CA TYR A 100 4.42 -4.91 3.01
C TYR A 100 4.99 -5.24 4.39
N ALA A 101 4.14 -5.49 5.38
CA ALA A 101 4.56 -5.85 6.73
C ALA A 101 4.42 -7.36 6.94
N ASN A 102 5.55 -8.05 7.08
CA ASN A 102 5.62 -9.51 7.04
C ASN A 102 5.77 -10.12 8.45
N TYR A 103 5.06 -11.22 8.69
CA TYR A 103 5.08 -11.94 9.94
C TYR A 103 5.07 -13.45 9.68
N ILE A 104 5.71 -14.21 10.56
CA ILE A 104 5.80 -15.66 10.48
C ILE A 104 5.37 -16.32 11.77
N MET A 105 4.71 -17.46 11.64
CA MET A 105 4.36 -18.29 12.79
C MET A 105 5.64 -18.92 13.37
N PRO A 106 5.73 -19.03 14.71
CA PRO A 106 6.95 -19.44 15.39
C PRO A 106 7.32 -20.91 15.14
N ARG A 107 6.33 -21.77 14.87
CA ARG A 107 6.53 -23.20 14.68
C ARG A 107 6.52 -23.57 13.19
N PRO A 108 7.62 -24.12 12.65
CA PRO A 108 7.60 -24.72 11.32
C PRO A 108 6.81 -26.03 11.31
N PHE A 109 6.22 -26.34 10.16
CA PHE A 109 5.66 -27.64 9.85
C PHE A 109 6.74 -28.53 9.24
N ASP A 110 6.85 -29.75 9.76
CA ASP A 110 7.72 -30.78 9.21
C ASP A 110 6.97 -31.54 8.11
N ILE A 111 7.55 -31.57 6.92
CA ILE A 111 7.06 -32.34 5.78
C ILE A 111 7.91 -33.61 5.69
N GLU A 112 7.43 -34.66 6.35
CA GLU A 112 7.99 -36.02 6.29
C GLU A 112 9.49 -36.11 6.62
N GLY A 113 10.00 -35.26 7.50
CA GLY A 113 11.41 -35.25 7.92
C GLY A 113 12.39 -34.75 6.84
N ARG A 114 11.88 -34.34 5.68
CA ARG A 114 12.68 -33.88 4.53
C ARG A 114 12.68 -32.37 4.41
N ASP A 115 11.64 -31.71 4.90
CA ASP A 115 11.51 -30.28 4.75
C ASP A 115 10.84 -29.58 5.92
N LYS A 116 11.25 -28.34 6.17
CA LYS A 116 10.65 -27.47 7.18
C LYS A 116 10.03 -26.27 6.50
N VAL A 117 8.72 -26.18 6.57
CA VAL A 117 7.93 -25.10 5.98
C VAL A 117 7.41 -24.20 7.08
N ASN A 118 7.69 -22.90 6.99
CA ASN A 118 7.08 -21.89 7.83
C ASN A 118 5.88 -21.30 7.12
N ILE A 119 4.84 -21.00 7.88
CA ILE A 119 3.68 -20.25 7.42
C ILE A 119 3.79 -18.84 7.99
N GLY A 120 3.35 -17.85 7.22
CA GLY A 120 3.30 -16.46 7.61
C GLY A 120 2.15 -15.73 6.95
N PHE A 121 2.06 -14.44 7.24
CA PHE A 121 1.11 -13.54 6.61
C PHE A 121 1.76 -12.17 6.41
N SER A 122 1.25 -11.44 5.43
CA SER A 122 1.74 -10.12 5.06
C SER A 122 0.59 -9.14 4.94
N PHE A 123 0.73 -7.98 5.58
CA PHE A 123 -0.18 -6.85 5.44
C PHE A 123 0.31 -5.93 4.34
N HIS A 124 -0.53 -5.68 3.36
CA HIS A 124 -0.21 -4.91 2.17
C HIS A 124 -1.04 -3.63 2.20
N ASN A 125 -0.40 -2.50 1.95
CA ASN A 125 -1.11 -1.23 1.78
C ASN A 125 -0.39 -0.33 0.79
N SER A 126 -1.15 0.55 0.15
CA SER A 126 -0.58 1.69 -0.56
C SER A 126 -1.46 2.91 -0.42
N ILE A 127 -0.85 4.09 -0.43
CA ILE A 127 -1.53 5.39 -0.40
C ILE A 127 -1.68 6.00 -1.80
N ASP A 128 -1.01 5.42 -2.81
CA ASP A 128 -1.03 5.88 -4.20
C ASP A 128 -2.06 5.12 -5.07
N GLY A 129 -2.88 4.26 -4.45
CA GLY A 129 -3.90 3.45 -5.12
C GLY A 129 -3.36 2.37 -6.06
N SER A 130 -2.06 2.12 -6.05
CA SER A 130 -1.44 1.09 -6.89
C SER A 130 -1.69 -0.33 -6.40
N SER A 131 -2.20 -0.47 -5.17
CA SER A 131 -2.62 -1.73 -4.56
C SER A 131 -3.75 -1.49 -3.56
N ALA A 132 -4.70 -2.41 -3.51
CA ALA A 132 -5.69 -2.44 -2.45
C ALA A 132 -5.05 -2.88 -1.13
N PHE A 133 -5.62 -2.43 -0.02
CA PHE A 133 -5.33 -3.03 1.28
C PHE A 133 -5.63 -4.53 1.22
N SER A 134 -4.69 -5.36 1.68
CA SER A 134 -4.90 -6.81 1.73
C SER A 134 -4.05 -7.46 2.82
N VAL A 135 -4.53 -8.61 3.31
CA VAL A 135 -3.79 -9.50 4.18
C VAL A 135 -3.67 -10.83 3.47
N VAL A 136 -2.43 -11.26 3.22
CA VAL A 136 -2.14 -12.46 2.40
C VAL A 136 -1.32 -13.45 3.21
N GLY A 137 -1.82 -14.68 3.31
CA GLY A 137 -1.06 -15.80 3.87
C GLY A 137 -0.01 -16.31 2.88
N PHE A 138 1.16 -16.69 3.38
CA PHE A 138 2.21 -17.30 2.57
C PHE A 138 2.88 -18.46 3.31
N SER A 139 3.52 -19.36 2.56
CA SER A 139 4.40 -20.39 3.10
C SER A 139 5.77 -20.28 2.47
N PHE A 140 6.82 -20.62 3.21
CA PHE A 140 8.17 -20.67 2.67
C PHE A 140 8.98 -21.77 3.31
N ARG A 141 9.92 -22.31 2.54
CA ARG A 141 10.87 -23.33 2.96
C ARG A 141 11.98 -22.70 3.80
N ARG A 142 12.34 -23.27 4.96
CA ARG A 142 13.45 -22.76 5.80
C ARG A 142 14.80 -22.75 5.10
N ALA A 143 15.03 -23.65 4.15
CA ALA A 143 16.24 -23.66 3.34
C ALA A 143 16.44 -22.33 2.57
N CYS A 144 15.38 -21.53 2.42
CA CYS A 144 15.38 -20.23 1.76
C CYS A 144 15.50 -19.03 2.74
N GLU A 145 15.69 -19.27 4.05
CA GLU A 145 15.87 -18.21 5.09
C GLU A 145 17.04 -17.26 4.77
N SER A 146 17.97 -17.65 3.88
CA SER A 146 19.06 -16.82 3.33
C SER A 146 18.58 -15.70 2.38
N GLY A 147 17.27 -15.54 2.17
CA GLY A 147 16.69 -14.42 1.42
C GLY A 147 16.55 -14.66 -0.08
N VAL A 148 16.65 -15.91 -0.55
CA VAL A 148 16.26 -16.29 -1.91
C VAL A 148 14.85 -16.85 -1.85
N VAL A 149 13.88 -15.96 -1.89
CA VAL A 149 12.54 -16.36 -2.35
C VAL A 149 12.66 -16.53 -3.86
N TYR A 150 12.78 -17.77 -4.33
CA TYR A 150 12.52 -18.08 -5.74
C TYR A 150 11.06 -17.69 -5.99
N GLY A 151 10.83 -16.69 -6.86
CA GLY A 151 9.53 -16.05 -7.01
C GLY A 151 9.43 -14.63 -6.45
N TYR A 152 10.53 -13.87 -6.38
CA TYR A 152 10.46 -12.42 -6.12
C TYR A 152 9.48 -11.73 -7.09
N ASP A 153 9.38 -12.21 -8.34
CA ASP A 153 8.41 -11.74 -9.32
C ASP A 153 6.98 -12.25 -9.10
N GLU A 154 6.78 -13.39 -8.41
CA GLU A 154 5.45 -13.98 -8.18
C GLU A 154 4.83 -13.51 -6.86
N LEU A 155 5.61 -13.36 -5.78
CA LEU A 155 5.12 -12.75 -4.53
C LEU A 155 4.85 -11.25 -4.68
N THR A 156 5.49 -10.58 -5.64
CA THR A 156 5.20 -9.17 -5.97
C THR A 156 4.15 -8.99 -7.08
N ARG A 157 3.79 -10.04 -7.83
CA ARG A 157 2.71 -10.03 -8.83
C ARG A 157 1.41 -10.65 -8.31
N PHE A 158 0.83 -10.02 -7.30
CA PHE A 158 -0.62 -10.09 -7.12
C PHE A 158 -1.12 -8.70 -6.82
N MET A 159 -1.40 -7.93 -7.88
CA MET A 159 -2.42 -6.88 -7.98
C MET A 159 -2.25 -6.18 -9.32
N TYR A 160 -3.01 -6.66 -10.30
CA TYR A 160 -3.32 -5.84 -11.47
C TYR A 160 -4.34 -4.79 -11.04
N LYS A 161 -4.21 -3.57 -11.55
CA LYS A 161 -5.22 -2.52 -11.43
C LYS A 161 -6.52 -3.07 -12.04
N HIS A 162 -7.53 -3.34 -11.21
CA HIS A 162 -8.90 -3.38 -11.73
C HIS A 162 -9.24 -1.95 -12.10
N THR A 163 -9.23 -1.72 -13.42
CA THR A 163 -9.60 -0.44 -14.02
C THR A 163 -11.12 -0.38 -14.12
#